data_AF-A0A7C1TZD2-F1
#
_entry.id   AF-A0A7C1TZD2-F1
#
_cell.length_a   1.000
_cell.length_b   1.000
_cell.length_c   1.000
_cell.angle_alpha   90.00
_cell.angle_beta   90.00
_cell.angle_gamma   90.00
#
_symmetry.space_group_name_H-M   'P 1'
#
loop_
_entity.id
_entity.type
_entity.pdbx_description
1 polymer ?
#
loop_
_entity_poly.entity_id
_entity_poly.type
_entity_poly.pdbx_seq_one_letter_code
_entity_poly.pdbx_strand_id
1 'polypeptide(L)' 'MEPMTTERLILRSWRDSDYLPFFKINSDPDVMEFFPALLSHEESDEMATE' A
#
# COMPACT_ATOMS: atom_id res chain seq x y z
N MET A 1 -1.97 12.18 -13.55
CA MET A 1 -3.41 11.84 -13.59
C MET A 1 -4.09 12.64 -12.49
N GLU A 2 -5.27 13.20 -12.75
CA GLU A 2 -6.04 13.89 -11.70
C GLU A 2 -6.64 12.84 -10.73
N PRO A 3 -6.56 13.01 -9.40
CA PRO A 3 -7.16 12.10 -8.44
C PRO A 3 -8.69 12.04 -8.55
N MET A 4 -9.25 10.85 -8.31
CA MET A 4 -10.70 10.66 -8.21
C MET A 4 -11.16 10.87 -6.78
N THR A 5 -12.22 11.64 -6.57
CA THR A 5 -12.71 11.97 -5.22
C THR A 5 -14.17 11.59 -5.03
N THR A 6 -14.50 11.09 -3.85
CA THR A 6 -15.88 10.95 -3.34
C THR A 6 -16.08 11.87 -2.14
N GLU A 7 -17.24 11.81 -1.48
CA GLU A 7 -17.50 12.57 -0.25
C GLU A 7 -16.48 12.29 0.87
N ARG A 8 -15.95 11.05 0.96
CA ARG A 8 -15.08 10.63 2.07
C ARG A 8 -13.66 10.22 1.66
N LEU A 9 -13.44 9.90 0.39
CA LEU A 9 -12.18 9.28 -0.06
C LEU A 9 -11.59 10.00 -1.28
N ILE A 10 -10.26 10.05 -1.33
CA ILE A 10 -9.46 10.50 -2.46
C ILE A 10 -8.64 9.31 -2.95
N LEU A 11 -8.88 8.88 -4.18
CA LEU A 11 -8.04 7.92 -4.88
C LEU A 11 -7.02 8.68 -5.72
N ARG A 12 -5.75 8.56 -5.35
CA ARG A 12 -4.63 9.29 -5.95
C ARG A 12 -3.48 8.32 -6.24
N SER A 13 -2.57 8.73 -7.11
CA SER A 13 -1.29 8.04 -7.27
C SER A 13 -0.51 8.00 -5.96
N TRP A 14 0.30 6.94 -5.83
CA TRP A 14 1.26 6.75 -4.75
C TRP A 14 2.22 7.94 -4.62
N ARG A 15 2.71 8.14 -3.40
CA ARG A 15 3.75 9.11 -3.04
C ARG A 15 4.76 8.42 -2.13
N ASP A 16 5.99 8.90 -2.09
CA ASP A 16 7.06 8.34 -1.25
C ASP A 16 6.66 8.22 0.23
N SER A 17 5.82 9.13 0.73
CA SER A 17 5.31 9.10 2.10
C SER A 17 4.41 7.90 2.42
N ASP A 18 3.86 7.25 1.40
CA ASP A 18 2.92 6.14 1.55
C ASP A 18 3.61 4.78 1.68
N TYR A 19 4.90 4.69 1.33
CA TYR A 19 5.65 3.43 1.30
C TYR A 19 5.78 2.81 2.70
N LEU A 20 6.20 3.60 3.70
CA LEU A 20 6.32 3.10 5.07
C LEU A 20 4.96 2.65 5.67
N PRO A 21 3.86 3.43 5.55
CA PRO A 21 2.52 2.95 5.92
C PRO A 21 2.10 1.68 5.17
N PHE A 22 2.40 1.56 3.88
CA PHE A 22 2.02 0.41 3.08
C PHE A 22 2.79 -0.85 3.44
N PHE A 23 4.10 -0.74 3.66
CA PHE A 23 4.90 -1.82 4.24
C PHE A 23 4.31 -2.31 5.56
N LYS A 24 3.92 -1.41 6.47
CA LYS A 24 3.28 -1.81 7.74
C LYS A 24 2.04 -2.67 7.51
N ILE A 25 1.19 -2.27 6.56
CA ILE A 25 0.00 -3.04 6.18
C ILE A 25 0.38 -4.42 5.62
N ASN A 26 1.34 -4.50 4.70
CA ASN A 26 1.76 -5.77 4.08
C ASN A 26 2.63 -6.66 4.99
N SER A 27 3.12 -6.13 6.10
CA SER A 27 3.85 -6.87 7.13
C SER A 27 2.98 -7.29 8.32
N ASP A 28 1.71 -6.85 8.35
CA ASP A 28 0.77 -7.17 9.42
C ASP A 28 0.13 -8.56 9.20
N PRO A 29 0.30 -9.51 10.14
CA PRO A 29 -0.24 -10.86 9.99
C PRO A 29 -1.76 -10.93 9.94
N ASP A 30 -2.48 -9.98 10.56
CA ASP A 30 -3.94 -9.96 10.54
C ASP A 30 -4.44 -9.49 9.17
N VAL A 31 -3.75 -8.54 8.54
CA VAL A 31 -4.10 -8.06 7.19
C VAL A 31 -3.79 -9.12 6.12
N MET A 32 -2.67 -9.83 6.30
CA MET A 32 -2.14 -10.76 5.31
C MET A 32 -2.59 -12.22 5.52
N GLU A 33 -3.55 -12.48 6.40
CA GLU A 33 -4.01 -13.83 6.81
C GLU A 33 -4.28 -14.78 5.62
N PHE A 34 -4.82 -14.23 4.52
CA PHE A 34 -5.20 -15.00 3.32
C PHE A 34 -4.23 -14.83 2.14
N PHE A 35 -3.12 -14.13 2.34
CA PHE A 35 -2.08 -13.97 1.34
C PHE A 35 -0.99 -15.04 1.51
N PRO A 36 -0.21 -15.35 0.45
CA PRO A 36 0.81 -16.40 0.53
C PRO A 36 1.93 -16.15 1.55
N ALA A 37 2.26 -14.88 1.81
CA ALA A 37 3.30 -14.47 2.75
C ALA A 37 3.15 -12.99 3.14
N LEU A 38 3.79 -12.60 4.25
CA LEU A 38 4.07 -11.20 4.58
C LEU A 38 5.12 -10.65 3.63
N LEU A 39 5.08 -9.35 3.37
CA LEU A 39 6.07 -8.70 2.52
C LEU A 39 7.12 -7.96 3.33
N SER A 40 8.35 -8.00 2.83
CA SER A 40 9.42 -7.10 3.24
C SER A 40 9.16 -5.66 2.78
N HIS A 41 10.01 -4.74 3.23
CA HIS A 41 9.93 -3.34 2.81
C HIS A 41 10.21 -3.22 1.29
N GLU A 42 11.18 -3.95 0.76
CA GLU A 42 11.53 -3.92 -0.66
C GLU A 42 10.38 -4.45 -1.53
N GLU A 43 9.83 -5.62 -1.19
CA GLU A 43 8.67 -6.20 -1.92
C GLU A 43 7.43 -5.30 -1.85
N SER A 44 7.21 -4.61 -0.72
CA SER A 44 6.10 -3.65 -0.58
C SER A 44 6.29 -2.40 -1.43
N ASP A 45 7.53 -1.90 -1.52
CA ASP A 45 7.86 -0.73 -2.34
C ASP A 45 7.73 -1.05 -3.83
N GLU A 46 8.21 -2.23 -4.27
CA GLU A 46 8.07 -2.72 -5.65
C GLU A 46 6.59 -2.67 -6.09
N MET A 47 5.68 -3.23 -5.29
CA MET A 47 4.24 -3.21 -5.55
C MET A 47 3.62 -1.81 -5.70
N ALA A 48 4.19 -0.79 -5.03
CA ALA A 48 3.69 0.58 -5.05
C ALA A 48 4.34 1.44 -6.15
N THR A 49 5.37 0.92 -6.81
CA THR A 49 6.10 1.60 -7.91
C THR A 49 5.70 1.13 -9.30
N GLU A 50 5.05 -0.04 -9.44
CA GLU A 50 4.57 -0.59 -10.72
C GLU A 50 3.31 0.08 -11.28
#